data_AF-A0A4S3PUF4-F1
#
_entry.id   AF-A0A4S3PUF4-F1
#
_cell.length_a   1.000
_cell.length_b   1.000
_cell.length_c   1.000
_cell.angle_alpha   90.00
_cell.angle_beta   90.00
_cell.angle_gamma   90.00
#
_symmetry.space_group_name_H-M   'P 1'
#
loop_
_entity.id
_entity.type
_entity.pdbx_description
1 polymer ?
#
loop_
_entity_poly.entity_id
_entity_poly.type
_entity_poly.pdbx_seq_one_letter_code
_entity_poly.pdbx_strand_id
1 'polypeptide(L)'
;MKYIKILLLPFFMVFTLSFLIVGNPTVSADHDFNETYEHDDDEDGIYEDVGKAVGWGTVITLGAAGFIFPIRRSMKWLISHYPKYKKTFISLSKFLGKYHISIGILALAISIIHGITMYGSEGELESDGIIGLAAVLLMIVASLFGFILSKNKKGKSLRNTHMTLIAFTLLIVFVHIVL
;
A
#
# COMPACT_ATOMS: atom_id res chain seq x y z
N MET A 1 21.58 8.78 10.68
CA MET A 1 20.22 9.08 11.20
C MET A 1 19.62 10.39 10.67
N LYS A 2 20.41 11.46 10.43
CA LYS A 2 19.91 12.68 9.75
C LYS A 2 19.32 12.38 8.36
N TYR A 3 20.01 11.57 7.56
CA TYR A 3 19.59 11.24 6.19
C TYR A 3 18.26 10.48 6.10
N ILE A 4 17.95 9.58 7.04
CA ILE A 4 16.67 8.84 7.04
C ILE A 4 15.49 9.77 7.40
N LYS A 5 15.71 10.75 8.28
CA LYS A 5 14.70 11.77 8.58
C LYS A 5 14.47 12.69 7.39
N ILE A 6 15.54 13.05 6.68
CA ILE A 6 15.49 13.84 5.45
C ILE A 6 14.81 13.07 4.31
N LEU A 7 14.85 11.73 4.30
CA LEU A 7 14.23 10.89 3.28
C LEU A 7 12.76 10.55 3.60
N LEU A 8 12.39 10.47 4.89
CA LEU A 8 11.00 10.33 5.33
C LEU A 8 10.20 11.62 5.22
N LEU A 9 10.84 12.78 5.33
CA LEU A 9 10.20 14.09 5.20
C LEU A 9 9.52 14.30 3.83
N PRO A 10 10.18 14.07 2.67
CA PRO A 10 9.54 14.21 1.36
C PRO A 10 8.45 13.15 1.16
N PHE A 11 8.61 11.95 1.74
CA PHE A 11 7.58 10.90 1.63
C PHE A 11 6.32 11.24 2.43
N PHE A 12 6.48 11.79 3.64
CA PHE A 12 5.37 12.29 4.44
C PHE A 12 4.76 13.54 3.81
N MET A 13 5.58 14.42 3.22
CA MET A 13 5.12 15.61 2.49
C MET A 13 4.31 15.22 1.26
N VAL A 14 4.78 14.30 0.42
CA VAL A 14 4.04 13.77 -0.73
C VAL A 14 2.76 13.10 -0.27
N PHE A 15 2.80 12.28 0.79
CA PHE A 15 1.61 11.65 1.36
C PHE A 15 0.56 12.66 1.82
N THR A 16 0.96 13.74 2.52
CA THR A 16 0.06 14.82 2.92
C THR A 16 -0.41 15.67 1.74
N LEU A 17 0.44 15.89 0.74
CA LEU A 17 0.12 16.67 -0.45
C LEU A 17 -0.89 15.93 -1.33
N SER A 18 -0.73 14.62 -1.50
CA SER A 18 -1.70 13.75 -2.19
C SER A 18 -3.05 13.77 -1.48
N PHE A 19 -3.08 13.76 -0.15
CA PHE A 19 -4.33 13.91 0.62
C PHE A 19 -4.97 15.31 0.45
N LEU A 20 -4.17 16.36 0.33
CA LEU A 20 -4.67 17.74 0.15
C LEU A 20 -5.14 18.01 -1.28
N ILE A 21 -4.51 17.41 -2.29
CA ILE A 21 -4.86 17.55 -3.72
C ILE A 21 -6.11 16.72 -4.05
N VAL A 22 -6.20 15.49 -3.55
CA VAL A 22 -7.37 14.61 -3.81
C VAL A 22 -8.58 15.04 -2.96
N GLY A 23 -8.35 15.70 -1.82
CA GLY A 23 -9.41 16.20 -0.94
C GLY A 23 -9.93 17.61 -1.25
N ASN A 24 -9.37 18.31 -2.23
CA ASN A 24 -9.86 19.62 -2.67
C ASN A 24 -10.00 19.65 -4.20
N PRO A 25 -11.22 19.80 -4.75
CA PRO A 25 -11.36 20.09 -6.17
C PRO A 25 -10.93 21.55 -6.39
N THR A 26 -9.63 21.83 -6.39
CA THR A 26 -9.12 23.11 -6.91
C THR A 26 -9.13 23.01 -8.42
N VAL A 27 -10.30 23.35 -8.96
CA VAL A 27 -10.57 23.73 -10.34
C VAL A 27 -9.46 24.68 -10.79
N SER A 28 -8.58 24.20 -11.67
CA SER A 28 -7.73 25.05 -12.50
C SER A 28 -8.57 25.44 -13.71
N ALA A 29 -9.38 26.48 -13.56
CA ALA A 29 -9.99 27.17 -14.68
C ALA A 29 -8.98 28.18 -15.22
N ASP A 30 -8.36 27.88 -16.37
CA ASP A 30 -7.90 28.92 -17.28
C ASP A 30 -7.92 28.43 -18.74
N HIS A 31 -8.77 29.13 -19.50
CA HIS A 31 -8.88 29.30 -20.95
C HIS A 31 -9.41 28.20 -21.88
N ASP A 32 -10.71 28.35 -22.17
CA ASP A 32 -11.35 28.42 -23.49
C ASP A 32 -10.91 27.41 -24.55
N PHE A 33 -11.72 26.36 -24.77
CA PHE A 33 -12.31 26.07 -26.08
C PHE A 33 -13.64 25.33 -25.91
N ASN A 34 -14.60 25.79 -26.71
CA ASN A 34 -15.99 25.40 -26.81
C ASN A 34 -16.15 23.93 -27.24
N GLU A 35 -16.52 23.04 -26.32
CA GLU A 35 -17.08 21.73 -26.67
C GLU A 35 -18.38 21.48 -25.92
N THR A 36 -19.35 21.03 -26.70
CA THR A 36 -20.75 20.79 -26.44
C THR A 36 -20.93 19.97 -25.15
N TYR A 37 -21.77 20.46 -24.23
CA TYR A 37 -22.25 19.66 -23.11
C TYR A 37 -23.19 18.57 -23.64
N GLU A 38 -22.63 17.48 -24.16
CA GLU A 38 -23.28 16.18 -24.06
C GLU A 38 -23.13 15.77 -22.59
N HIS A 39 -24.22 15.91 -21.83
CA HIS A 39 -24.42 15.13 -20.61
C HIS A 39 -24.59 13.68 -21.07
N ASP A 40 -23.48 13.02 -21.41
CA ASP A 40 -23.43 11.57 -21.29
C ASP A 40 -23.50 11.30 -19.79
N ASP A 41 -24.62 10.70 -19.38
CA ASP A 41 -24.88 10.29 -18.02
C ASP A 41 -23.66 9.57 -17.45
N ASP A 42 -23.21 10.03 -16.28
CA ASP A 42 -22.22 9.41 -15.42
C ASP A 42 -22.65 7.98 -15.03
N GLU A 43 -22.58 7.04 -15.96
CA GLU A 43 -22.60 5.59 -15.69
C GLU A 43 -21.18 5.09 -15.42
N ASP A 44 -20.41 5.80 -14.59
CA ASP A 44 -19.36 5.16 -13.79
C ASP A 44 -20.10 4.11 -12.94
N GLY A 45 -20.09 2.86 -13.42
CA GLY A 45 -20.88 1.79 -12.82
C GLY A 45 -20.51 1.64 -11.33
N ILE A 46 -21.47 1.24 -10.49
CA ILE A 46 -21.27 1.00 -9.05
C ILE A 46 -20.01 0.14 -8.76
N TYR A 47 -19.62 -0.73 -9.70
CA TYR A 47 -18.43 -1.55 -9.64
C TYR A 47 -17.11 -0.77 -9.70
N GLU A 48 -17.04 0.32 -10.47
CA GLU A 48 -15.86 1.17 -10.61
C GLU A 48 -15.56 1.92 -9.32
N ASP A 49 -16.57 2.60 -8.77
CA ASP A 49 -16.46 3.33 -7.50
C ASP A 49 -16.07 2.42 -6.34
N VAL A 50 -16.70 1.25 -6.26
CA VAL A 50 -16.33 0.21 -5.30
C VAL A 50 -14.90 -0.24 -5.55
N GLY A 51 -14.51 -0.46 -6.80
CA GLY A 51 -13.15 -0.85 -7.20
C GLY A 51 -12.10 0.16 -6.75
N LYS A 52 -12.32 1.45 -7.00
CA LYS A 52 -11.46 2.57 -6.56
C LYS A 52 -11.34 2.62 -5.03
N ALA A 53 -12.45 2.50 -4.30
CA ALA A 53 -12.45 2.49 -2.84
C ALA A 53 -11.71 1.27 -2.25
N VAL A 54 -11.93 0.08 -2.82
CA VAL A 54 -11.23 -1.15 -2.44
C VAL A 54 -9.74 -1.05 -2.80
N GLY A 55 -9.39 -0.39 -3.90
CA GLY A 55 -8.00 -0.09 -4.29
C GLY A 55 -7.27 0.72 -3.21
N TRP A 56 -7.85 1.81 -2.73
CA TRP A 56 -7.28 2.56 -1.60
C TRP A 56 -7.19 1.73 -0.31
N GLY A 57 -8.19 0.88 -0.04
CA GLY A 57 -8.16 -0.09 1.05
C GLY A 57 -6.95 -1.02 0.95
N THR A 58 -6.64 -1.52 -0.25
CA THR A 58 -5.45 -2.33 -0.55
C THR A 58 -4.18 -1.57 -0.22
N VAL A 59 -4.03 -0.33 -0.71
CA VAL A 59 -2.83 0.49 -0.47
C VAL A 59 -2.58 0.71 1.02
N ILE A 60 -3.63 1.06 1.77
CA ILE A 60 -3.53 1.30 3.22
C ILE A 60 -3.12 0.02 3.96
N THR A 61 -3.80 -1.10 3.68
CA THR A 61 -3.51 -2.37 4.38
C THR A 61 -2.15 -2.96 3.98
N LEU A 62 -1.77 -2.90 2.71
CA LEU A 62 -0.45 -3.30 2.23
C LEU A 62 0.66 -2.43 2.84
N GLY A 63 0.46 -1.11 2.86
CA GLY A 63 1.36 -0.17 3.52
C GLY A 63 1.53 -0.53 5.00
N ALA A 64 0.43 -0.73 5.73
CA ALA A 64 0.48 -1.17 7.12
C ALA A 64 1.27 -2.48 7.28
N ALA A 65 1.04 -3.49 6.42
CA ALA A 65 1.78 -4.75 6.45
C ALA A 65 3.29 -4.55 6.20
N GLY A 66 3.65 -3.81 5.15
CA GLY A 66 5.03 -3.58 4.71
C GLY A 66 5.85 -2.75 5.70
N PHE A 67 5.24 -1.73 6.32
CA PHE A 67 5.94 -0.85 7.25
C PHE A 67 6.13 -1.42 8.66
N ILE A 68 5.45 -2.51 9.03
CA ILE A 68 5.61 -3.15 10.36
C ILE A 68 7.08 -3.46 10.66
N PHE A 69 7.84 -4.01 9.71
CA PHE A 69 9.24 -4.36 9.98
C PHE A 69 10.14 -3.14 10.19
N PRO A 70 10.16 -2.12 9.31
CA PRO A 70 10.85 -0.86 9.57
C PRO A 70 10.47 -0.23 10.91
N ILE A 71 9.18 -0.16 11.24
CA ILE A 71 8.68 0.38 12.51
C ILE A 71 9.26 -0.41 13.69
N ARG A 72 9.19 -1.75 13.66
CA ARG A 72 9.75 -2.60 14.72
C ARG A 72 11.27 -2.46 14.86
N ARG A 73 11.98 -2.23 13.76
CA ARG A 73 13.43 -1.97 13.78
C ARG A 73 13.72 -0.63 14.47
N SER A 74 12.94 0.40 14.16
CA SER A 74 13.04 1.73 14.77
C SER A 74 12.65 1.75 16.25
N MET A 75 11.77 0.85 16.71
CA MET A 75 11.42 0.75 18.13
C MET A 75 12.62 0.49 19.05
N LYS A 76 13.65 -0.22 18.58
CA LYS A 76 14.88 -0.42 19.38
C LYS A 76 15.56 0.91 19.72
N TRP A 77 15.62 1.81 18.73
CA TRP A 77 16.19 3.14 18.89
C TRP A 77 15.34 3.99 19.85
N LEU A 78 14.01 3.96 19.68
CA LEU A 78 13.07 4.70 20.54
C LEU A 78 13.13 4.25 22.00
N ILE A 79 13.23 2.93 22.26
CA ILE A 79 13.38 2.39 23.61
C ILE A 79 14.66 2.89 24.28
N SER A 80 15.74 3.04 23.51
CA SER A 80 17.02 3.52 24.03
C SER A 80 17.01 5.02 24.34
N HIS A 81 16.30 5.84 23.56
CA HIS A 81 16.28 7.30 23.72
C HIS A 81 15.17 7.78 24.66
N TYR A 82 14.09 7.01 24.78
CA TYR A 82 12.92 7.34 25.58
C TYR A 82 12.57 6.19 26.55
N PRO A 83 13.45 5.89 27.53
CA PRO A 83 13.27 4.76 28.43
C PRO A 83 11.99 4.83 29.26
N LYS A 84 11.47 6.05 29.53
CA LYS A 84 10.19 6.29 30.22
C LYS A 84 9.01 5.57 29.57
N TYR A 85 9.01 5.42 28.24
CA TYR A 85 7.93 4.78 27.47
C TYR A 85 8.28 3.36 26.99
N LYS A 86 9.35 2.76 27.53
CA LYS A 86 9.84 1.42 27.12
C LYS A 86 8.74 0.36 27.09
N LYS A 87 7.90 0.30 28.12
CA LYS A 87 6.80 -0.69 28.21
C LYS A 87 5.82 -0.52 27.04
N THR A 88 5.45 0.72 26.72
CA THR A 88 4.54 1.05 25.61
C THR A 88 5.14 0.64 24.27
N PHE A 89 6.39 0.98 23.98
CA PHE A 89 7.04 0.60 22.71
C PHE A 89 7.22 -0.91 22.55
N ILE A 90 7.52 -1.63 23.64
CA ILE A 90 7.59 -3.11 23.61
C ILE A 90 6.20 -3.69 23.33
N SER A 91 5.16 -3.17 23.99
CA SER A 91 3.77 -3.62 23.77
C SER A 91 3.36 -3.41 22.30
N LEU A 92 3.59 -2.21 21.76
CA LEU A 92 3.29 -1.88 20.37
C LEU A 92 4.05 -2.76 19.39
N SER A 93 5.36 -2.99 19.61
CA SER A 93 6.16 -3.88 18.75
C SER A 93 5.66 -5.33 18.77
N LYS A 94 5.18 -5.82 19.92
CA LYS A 94 4.55 -7.14 20.03
C LYS A 94 3.21 -7.19 19.32
N PHE A 95 2.38 -6.17 19.48
CA PHE A 95 1.09 -6.03 18.80
C PHE A 95 1.27 -6.09 17.28
N LEU A 96 2.12 -5.22 16.72
CA LEU A 96 2.42 -5.19 15.29
C LEU A 96 2.96 -6.53 14.79
N GLY A 97 3.83 -7.20 15.56
CA GLY A 97 4.35 -8.52 15.22
C GLY A 97 3.30 -9.63 15.24
N LYS A 98 2.31 -9.56 16.13
CA LYS A 98 1.23 -10.55 16.25
C LYS A 98 0.26 -10.46 15.08
N TYR A 99 -0.12 -9.25 14.69
CA TYR A 99 -1.13 -9.01 13.65
C TYR A 99 -0.56 -8.88 12.23
N HIS A 100 0.77 -8.90 12.06
CA HIS A 100 1.39 -8.78 10.74
C HIS A 100 0.85 -9.80 9.72
N ILE A 101 0.71 -11.08 10.11
CA ILE A 101 0.22 -12.12 9.21
C ILE A 101 -1.25 -11.86 8.83
N SER A 102 -2.10 -11.53 9.80
CA SER A 102 -3.51 -11.25 9.54
C SER A 102 -3.70 -10.00 8.66
N ILE A 103 -2.91 -8.94 8.89
CA ILE A 103 -2.96 -7.72 8.06
C ILE A 103 -2.47 -8.04 6.63
N GLY A 104 -1.43 -8.87 6.48
CA GLY A 104 -0.95 -9.30 5.16
C GLY A 104 -1.97 -10.15 4.39
N ILE A 105 -2.66 -11.08 5.07
CA ILE A 105 -3.75 -11.86 4.47
C ILE A 105 -4.90 -10.94 4.05
N LEU A 106 -5.25 -9.96 4.90
CA LEU A 106 -6.29 -8.99 4.58
C LEU A 106 -5.90 -8.14 3.36
N ALA A 107 -4.67 -7.65 3.29
CA ALA A 107 -4.18 -6.88 2.15
C ALA A 107 -4.26 -7.69 0.84
N LEU A 108 -3.88 -8.98 0.88
CA LEU A 108 -4.00 -9.87 -0.28
C LEU A 108 -5.46 -10.13 -0.68
N ALA A 109 -6.35 -10.30 0.30
CA ALA A 109 -7.77 -10.50 0.00
C ALA A 109 -8.39 -9.25 -0.66
N ILE A 110 -8.14 -8.07 -0.09
CA ILE A 110 -8.65 -6.80 -0.63
C ILE A 110 -8.05 -6.52 -2.01
N SER A 111 -6.78 -6.84 -2.26
CA SER A 111 -6.18 -6.66 -3.59
C SER A 111 -6.79 -7.54 -4.67
N ILE A 112 -7.16 -8.78 -4.31
CA ILE A 112 -7.83 -9.70 -5.24
C ILE A 112 -9.24 -9.17 -5.53
N ILE A 113 -9.96 -8.72 -4.50
CA ILE A 113 -11.30 -8.13 -4.67
C ILE A 113 -11.21 -6.90 -5.58
N HIS A 114 -10.24 -6.00 -5.36
CA HIS A 114 -10.00 -4.84 -6.21
C HIS A 114 -9.82 -5.24 -7.68
N GLY A 115 -8.93 -6.21 -7.97
CA GLY A 115 -8.73 -6.68 -9.34
C GLY A 115 -9.98 -7.29 -9.97
N ILE A 116 -10.78 -8.04 -9.19
CA ILE A 116 -12.05 -8.61 -9.66
C ILE A 116 -13.09 -7.51 -9.95
N THR A 117 -13.20 -6.51 -9.08
CA THR A 117 -14.15 -5.40 -9.27
C THR A 117 -13.79 -4.52 -10.45
N MET A 118 -12.49 -4.24 -10.66
CA MET A 118 -12.04 -3.46 -11.83
C MET A 118 -12.29 -4.24 -13.12
N TYR A 119 -11.91 -5.52 -13.17
CA TYR A 119 -12.18 -6.37 -14.34
C TYR A 119 -13.68 -6.50 -14.65
N GLY A 120 -14.53 -6.58 -13.61
CA GLY A 120 -15.97 -6.63 -13.79
C GLY A 120 -16.58 -5.32 -14.29
N SER A 121 -15.93 -4.19 -14.03
CA SER A 121 -16.36 -2.86 -14.47
C SER A 121 -15.89 -2.54 -15.89
N GLU A 122 -14.59 -2.77 -16.16
CA GLU A 122 -13.95 -2.45 -17.44
C GLU A 122 -14.24 -3.53 -18.51
N GLY A 123 -14.55 -4.76 -18.11
CA GLY A 123 -14.82 -5.88 -19.01
C GLY A 123 -13.56 -6.47 -19.68
N GLU A 124 -12.42 -5.79 -19.57
CA GLU A 124 -11.12 -6.25 -20.06
C GLU A 124 -9.96 -5.91 -19.09
N LEU A 125 -8.74 -6.34 -19.43
CA LEU A 125 -7.52 -6.02 -18.68
C LEU A 125 -6.68 -5.06 -19.52
N GLU A 126 -6.78 -3.78 -19.23
CA GLU A 126 -5.93 -2.76 -19.84
C GLU A 126 -4.46 -2.89 -19.39
N SER A 127 -3.56 -2.11 -20.00
CA SER A 127 -2.12 -2.14 -19.68
C SER A 127 -1.85 -1.97 -18.19
N ASP A 128 -2.62 -1.11 -17.53
CA ASP A 128 -2.41 -0.77 -16.13
C ASP A 128 -2.95 -1.89 -15.22
N GLY A 129 -4.05 -2.54 -15.64
CA GLY A 129 -4.56 -3.77 -15.02
C GLY A 129 -3.56 -4.92 -15.05
N ILE A 130 -2.75 -5.05 -16.10
CA ILE A 130 -1.67 -6.06 -16.19
C ILE A 130 -0.59 -5.79 -15.13
N ILE A 131 -0.23 -4.52 -14.91
CA ILE A 131 0.75 -4.13 -13.88
C ILE A 131 0.19 -4.44 -12.49
N GLY A 132 -1.08 -4.13 -12.24
CA GLY A 132 -1.78 -4.49 -11.00
C GLY A 132 -1.79 -6.00 -10.75
N LEU A 133 -2.08 -6.81 -11.77
CA LEU A 133 -2.04 -8.27 -11.68
C LEU A 133 -0.63 -8.79 -11.34
N ALA A 134 0.41 -8.24 -11.96
CA ALA A 134 1.79 -8.60 -11.65
C ALA A 134 2.14 -8.30 -10.18
N ALA A 135 1.65 -7.19 -9.63
CA ALA A 135 1.82 -6.86 -8.21
C ALA A 135 1.14 -7.90 -7.29
N VAL A 136 -0.08 -8.31 -7.61
CA VAL A 136 -0.83 -9.32 -6.83
C VAL A 136 -0.12 -10.67 -6.88
N LEU A 137 0.34 -11.12 -8.06
CA LEU A 137 1.10 -12.37 -8.19
C LEU A 137 2.38 -12.33 -7.35
N LEU A 138 3.12 -11.21 -7.38
CA LEU A 138 4.32 -11.06 -6.57
C LEU A 138 3.99 -11.06 -5.07
N MET A 139 2.86 -10.46 -4.67
CA MET A 139 2.39 -10.48 -3.29
C MET A 139 1.99 -11.88 -2.82
N ILE A 140 1.41 -12.72 -3.69
CA ILE A 140 1.14 -14.14 -3.39
C ILE A 140 2.45 -14.87 -3.11
N VAL A 141 3.47 -14.71 -3.97
CA VAL A 141 4.80 -15.29 -3.76
C VAL A 141 5.42 -14.78 -2.46
N ALA A 142 5.36 -13.47 -2.20
CA ALA A 142 5.84 -12.88 -0.96
C ALA A 142 5.13 -13.48 0.27
N SER A 143 3.82 -13.72 0.18
CA SER A 143 3.00 -14.31 1.24
C SER A 143 3.38 -15.76 1.50
N LEU A 144 3.69 -16.55 0.46
CA LEU A 144 4.20 -17.93 0.62
C LEU A 144 5.53 -17.94 1.38
N PHE A 145 6.48 -17.08 1.01
CA PHE A 145 7.74 -16.92 1.75
C PHE A 145 7.51 -16.45 3.19
N GLY A 146 6.56 -15.54 3.41
CA GLY A 146 6.15 -15.08 4.74
C GLY A 146 5.59 -16.21 5.60
N PHE A 147 4.76 -17.07 5.01
CA PHE A 147 4.20 -18.24 5.67
C PHE A 147 5.27 -19.27 6.04
N ILE A 148 6.19 -19.59 5.12
CA ILE A 148 7.32 -20.49 5.40
C ILE A 148 8.21 -19.90 6.51
N LEU A 149 8.50 -18.59 6.46
CA LEU A 149 9.27 -17.89 7.48
C LEU A 149 8.58 -17.91 8.85
N SER A 150 7.24 -17.89 8.90
CA SER A 150 6.48 -17.97 10.16
C SER A 150 6.75 -19.26 10.93
N LYS A 151 6.97 -20.37 10.21
CA LYS A 151 7.38 -21.67 10.74
C LYS A 151 8.88 -21.74 10.99
N ASN A 152 9.70 -21.10 10.14
CA ASN A 152 11.17 -21.16 10.17
C ASN A 152 11.84 -19.81 10.55
N LYS A 153 11.50 -19.26 11.73
CA LYS A 153 11.85 -17.89 12.14
C LYS A 153 13.34 -17.52 12.13
N LYS A 154 14.25 -18.50 12.16
CA LYS A 154 15.71 -18.30 12.17
C LYS A 154 16.32 -18.15 10.76
N GLY A 155 15.56 -18.42 9.68
CA GLY A 155 16.05 -18.34 8.31
C GLY A 155 16.33 -16.90 7.86
N LYS A 156 17.60 -16.46 7.93
CA LYS A 156 18.02 -15.12 7.46
C LYS A 156 17.74 -14.93 5.96
N SER A 157 18.01 -15.96 5.15
CA SER A 157 17.75 -15.94 3.71
C SER A 157 16.27 -15.71 3.40
N LEU A 158 15.37 -16.55 3.95
CA LEU A 158 13.92 -16.42 3.77
C LEU A 158 13.38 -15.04 4.16
N ARG A 159 13.92 -14.45 5.23
CA ARG A 159 13.54 -13.10 5.68
C ARG A 159 13.96 -12.04 4.68
N ASN A 160 15.19 -12.12 4.17
CA ASN A 160 15.67 -11.20 3.14
C ASN A 160 14.84 -11.34 1.86
N THR A 161 14.57 -12.57 1.41
CA THR A 161 13.74 -12.82 0.24
C THR A 161 12.34 -12.23 0.41
N HIS A 162 11.66 -12.49 1.53
CA HIS A 162 10.35 -11.90 1.81
C HIS A 162 10.39 -10.36 1.78
N MET A 163 11.40 -9.73 2.39
CA MET A 163 11.54 -8.27 2.38
C MET A 163 11.80 -7.70 0.98
N THR A 164 12.66 -8.36 0.20
CA THR A 164 12.95 -7.97 -1.18
C THR A 164 11.69 -8.08 -2.04
N LEU A 165 10.94 -9.19 -1.92
CA LEU A 165 9.68 -9.37 -2.64
C LEU A 165 8.67 -8.28 -2.28
N ILE A 166 8.46 -7.99 -0.99
CA ILE A 166 7.55 -6.91 -0.56
C ILE A 166 8.02 -5.54 -1.06
N ALA A 167 9.32 -5.26 -1.07
CA ALA A 167 9.85 -4.00 -1.60
C ALA A 167 9.57 -3.86 -3.11
N PHE A 168 9.75 -4.93 -3.89
CA PHE A 168 9.38 -4.94 -5.31
C PHE A 168 7.86 -4.83 -5.50
N THR A 169 7.05 -5.52 -4.70
CA THR A 169 5.58 -5.38 -4.74
C THR A 169 5.18 -3.93 -4.51
N LEU A 170 5.72 -3.26 -3.49
CA LEU A 170 5.42 -1.85 -3.22
C LEU A 170 5.86 -0.93 -4.37
N LEU A 171 6.97 -1.24 -5.03
CA LEU A 171 7.42 -0.50 -6.21
C LEU A 171 6.46 -0.66 -7.39
N ILE A 172 6.02 -1.89 -7.68
CA ILE A 172 5.07 -2.15 -8.77
C ILE A 172 3.71 -1.52 -8.46
N VAL A 173 3.23 -1.63 -7.22
CA VAL A 173 2.00 -0.98 -6.77
C VAL A 173 2.11 0.54 -6.93
N PHE A 174 3.26 1.14 -6.60
CA PHE A 174 3.47 2.57 -6.83
C PHE A 174 3.38 2.93 -8.32
N VAL A 175 4.00 2.14 -9.20
CA VAL A 175 3.90 2.34 -10.65
C VAL A 175 2.45 2.21 -11.13
N HIS A 176 1.72 1.20 -10.68
CA HIS A 176 0.31 0.97 -11.02
C HIS A 176 -0.64 2.10 -10.56
N ILE A 177 -0.27 2.88 -9.55
CA ILE A 177 -1.08 4.02 -9.08
C ILE A 177 -0.77 5.30 -9.87
N VAL A 178 0.44 5.41 -10.42
CA VAL A 178 0.94 6.64 -11.07
C VAL A 178 0.72 6.62 -12.57
N LEU A 179 0.75 5.42 -13.18
CA LEU A 179 0.26 5.19 -14.54
C LEU A 179 -1.25 5.07 -14.48
#